data_AF-A0A3N5ND50-F1
#
_entry.id   AF-A0A3N5ND50-F1
#
_cell.length_a   1.000
_cell.length_b   1.000
_cell.length_c   1.000
_cell.angle_alpha   90.00
_cell.angle_beta   90.00
_cell.angle_gamma   90.00
#
_symmetry.space_group_name_H-M   'P 1'
#
loop_
_entity.id
_entity.type
_entity.pdbx_description
1 polymer ?
#
loop_
_entity_poly.entity_id
_entity_poly.type
_entity_poly.pdbx_seq_one_letter_code
_entity_poly.pdbx_strand_id
1 'polypeptide(L)'
;MEQSRILEISDHVRWIGVLDHDLVTFDIVMETRYGTTYNAYFIDAEKKVLIDTVKEAFWPGYREKLLQLTNPLDISYIVCTHTEPDHSGSLKHLLELAPQAIVA
;
A
#
# COMPACT_ATOMS: atom_id res chain seq x y z
N MET A 1 16.02 -2.93 -1.08
CA MET A 1 15.58 -2.40 -2.40
C MET A 1 14.92 -1.05 -2.19
N GLU A 2 15.17 -0.10 -3.08
CA GLU A 2 14.59 1.24 -2.98
C GLU A 2 13.09 1.19 -3.31
N GLN A 3 12.25 1.28 -2.27
CA GLN A 3 10.80 1.38 -2.39
C GLN A 3 10.37 2.85 -2.38
N SER A 4 11.07 3.74 -3.08
CA SER A 4 10.83 5.20 -3.03
C SER A 4 9.85 5.69 -4.10
N ARG A 5 9.66 4.90 -5.17
CA ARG A 5 8.90 5.33 -6.36
C ARG A 5 7.41 5.51 -6.08
N ILE A 6 6.90 6.70 -6.33
CA ILE A 6 5.47 7.02 -6.43
C ILE A 6 5.16 7.25 -7.91
N LEU A 7 4.03 6.73 -8.40
CA LEU A 7 3.60 6.92 -9.78
C LEU A 7 2.28 7.68 -9.82
N GLU A 8 2.26 8.81 -10.52
CA GLU A 8 1.03 9.54 -10.84
C GLU A 8 0.24 8.75 -11.90
N ILE A 9 -1.00 8.36 -11.59
CA ILE A 9 -1.92 7.65 -12.48
C ILE A 9 -2.92 8.65 -13.10
N SER A 10 -3.40 9.60 -12.28
CA SER A 10 -4.26 10.71 -12.69
C SER A 10 -4.05 11.89 -11.74
N ASP A 11 -4.73 13.00 -11.97
CA ASP A 11 -4.64 14.22 -11.15
C ASP A 11 -4.87 13.97 -9.63
N HIS A 12 -5.60 12.92 -9.28
CA HIS A 12 -5.96 12.58 -7.90
C HIS A 12 -5.48 11.20 -7.45
N VAL A 13 -4.94 10.37 -8.34
CA VAL A 13 -4.63 8.97 -8.03
C VAL A 13 -3.16 8.70 -8.20
N ARG A 14 -2.54 8.19 -7.14
CA ARG A 14 -1.13 7.80 -7.10
C ARG A 14 -1.01 6.33 -6.77
N TRP A 15 -0.18 5.60 -7.49
CA TRP A 15 0.26 4.28 -7.08
C TRP A 15 1.40 4.43 -6.06
N ILE A 16 1.23 3.75 -4.92
CA ILE A 16 2.14 3.73 -3.78
C ILE A 16 2.48 2.30 -3.35
N GLY A 17 2.18 1.31 -4.20
CA GLY A 17 2.52 -0.09 -3.99
C GLY A 17 4.02 -0.34 -3.93
N VAL A 18 4.42 -1.61 -3.80
CA VAL A 18 5.83 -1.99 -3.65
C VAL A 18 6.21 -3.09 -4.63
N LEU A 19 7.50 -3.17 -4.94
CA LEU A 19 8.08 -4.21 -5.80
C LEU A 19 8.68 -5.31 -4.93
N ASP A 20 8.33 -6.56 -5.19
CA ASP A 20 8.92 -7.73 -4.55
C ASP A 20 9.63 -8.57 -5.60
N HIS A 21 10.92 -8.26 -5.82
CA HIS A 21 11.75 -9.01 -6.78
C HIS A 21 12.19 -10.38 -6.25
N ASP A 22 12.07 -10.60 -4.94
CA ASP A 22 12.59 -11.80 -4.28
C ASP A 22 11.57 -12.93 -4.24
N LEU A 23 10.28 -12.64 -4.50
CA LEU A 23 9.28 -13.68 -4.62
C LEU A 23 9.56 -14.54 -5.86
N VAL A 24 9.85 -15.83 -5.64
CA VAL A 24 10.11 -16.82 -6.70
C VAL A 24 8.87 -17.66 -7.02
N THR A 25 8.05 -17.95 -6.01
CA THR A 25 6.79 -18.69 -6.14
C THR A 25 5.71 -17.97 -5.34
N PHE A 26 4.63 -17.58 -5.99
CA PHE A 26 3.42 -17.12 -5.35
C PHE A 26 2.57 -18.33 -4.92
N ASP A 27 2.17 -18.33 -3.65
CA ASP A 27 1.64 -19.49 -2.93
C ASP A 27 2.51 -20.74 -3.11
N ILE A 28 2.02 -21.73 -3.85
CA ILE A 28 2.66 -23.05 -4.02
C ILE A 28 2.89 -23.37 -5.50
N VAL A 29 2.19 -22.69 -6.42
CA VAL A 29 2.02 -23.18 -7.80
C VAL A 29 2.41 -22.17 -8.88
N MET A 30 2.47 -20.88 -8.57
CA MET A 30 2.72 -19.85 -9.58
C MET A 30 4.15 -19.33 -9.48
N GLU A 31 4.99 -19.66 -10.47
CA GLU A 31 6.32 -19.08 -10.59
C GLU A 31 6.26 -17.60 -10.95
N THR A 32 7.01 -16.77 -10.22
CA THR A 32 7.13 -15.33 -10.44
C THR A 32 8.53 -15.01 -10.94
N ARG A 33 8.77 -15.25 -12.24
CA ARG A 33 10.09 -15.12 -12.89
C ARG A 33 10.77 -13.75 -12.76
N TYR A 34 9.98 -12.71 -12.51
CA TYR A 34 10.44 -11.32 -12.37
C TYR A 34 10.02 -10.71 -11.02
N GLY A 35 9.64 -11.55 -10.06
CA GLY A 35 8.99 -11.12 -8.84
C GLY A 35 7.52 -10.73 -9.07
N THR A 36 6.99 -9.95 -8.13
CA THR A 36 5.62 -9.44 -8.17
C THR A 36 5.55 -8.00 -7.65
N THR A 37 4.35 -7.44 -7.61
CA THR A 37 4.04 -6.14 -7.01
C THR A 37 2.87 -6.29 -6.05
N TYR A 38 2.95 -5.66 -4.89
CA TYR A 38 1.76 -5.46 -4.03
C TYR A 38 1.24 -4.05 -4.31
N ASN A 39 0.17 -3.98 -5.10
CA ASN A 39 -0.38 -2.72 -5.58
C ASN A 39 -1.25 -2.09 -4.50
N ALA A 40 -0.94 -0.84 -4.18
CA ALA A 40 -1.71 0.00 -3.29
C ALA A 40 -1.78 1.41 -3.88
N TYR A 41 -2.85 2.15 -3.56
CA TYR A 41 -3.14 3.44 -4.17
C TYR A 41 -3.51 4.49 -3.14
N PHE A 42 -3.09 5.72 -3.39
CA PHE A 42 -3.50 6.91 -2.65
C PHE A 42 -4.39 7.76 -3.54
N ILE A 43 -5.59 8.08 -3.05
CA ILE A 43 -6.55 8.96 -3.71
C ILE A 43 -6.61 10.26 -2.90
N ASP A 44 -6.30 11.36 -3.57
CA ASP A 44 -6.22 12.72 -3.02
C ASP A 44 -7.31 13.60 -3.66
N ALA A 45 -8.55 13.38 -3.22
CA ALA A 45 -9.74 14.09 -3.68
C ALA A 45 -10.38 14.87 -2.51
N GLU A 46 -11.71 14.97 -2.46
CA GLU A 46 -12.40 15.59 -1.32
C GLU A 46 -12.06 14.92 0.02
N LYS A 47 -11.87 13.60 -0.01
CA LYS A 47 -11.34 12.81 1.10
C LYS A 47 -10.11 12.05 0.66
N LYS A 48 -9.15 11.94 1.57
CA LYS A 48 -7.93 11.16 1.36
C LYS A 48 -8.20 9.69 1.67
N VAL A 49 -7.94 8.83 0.70
CA VAL A 49 -8.26 7.40 0.77
C VAL A 49 -7.05 6.57 0.38
N LEU A 50 -6.84 5.48 1.11
CA LEU A 50 -5.90 4.43 0.72
C LEU A 50 -6.68 3.22 0.22
N ILE A 51 -6.25 2.64 -0.90
CA ILE A 51 -6.73 1.36 -1.40
C ILE A 51 -5.63 0.33 -1.18
N ASP A 52 -5.97 -0.70 -0.43
CA ASP A 52 -5.11 -1.77 0.07
C ASP A 52 -3.88 -1.26 0.85
N THR A 53 -3.16 -2.22 1.42
CA THR A 53 -1.83 -2.02 1.98
C THR A 53 -0.86 -2.98 1.29
N VAL A 54 0.26 -3.29 1.93
CA VAL A 54 1.27 -4.21 1.40
C VAL A 54 1.62 -5.26 2.44
N LYS A 55 2.30 -6.33 2.03
CA LYS A 55 2.96 -7.28 2.96
C LYS A 55 3.73 -6.51 4.04
N GLU A 56 3.61 -6.96 5.30
CA GLU A 56 4.20 -6.28 6.46
C GLU A 56 5.71 -6.01 6.30
N ALA A 57 6.45 -6.93 5.68
CA ALA A 57 7.89 -6.78 5.41
C ALA A 57 8.24 -5.52 4.58
N PHE A 58 7.29 -5.02 3.78
CA PHE A 58 7.47 -3.83 2.95
C PHE A 58 6.92 -2.55 3.59
N TRP A 59 6.41 -2.62 4.82
CA TRP A 59 5.89 -1.47 5.57
C TRP A 59 6.84 -0.26 5.58
N PRO A 60 8.16 -0.39 5.85
CA PRO A 60 9.04 0.77 5.92
C PRO A 60 9.04 1.63 4.66
N GLY A 61 9.08 0.99 3.49
CA GLY A 61 9.06 1.68 2.20
C GLY A 61 7.69 2.26 1.85
N TYR A 62 6.62 1.49 2.11
CA TYR A 62 5.25 1.96 1.93
C TYR A 62 4.94 3.18 2.81
N ARG A 63 5.34 3.15 4.08
CA ARG A 63 5.20 4.25 5.05
C ARG A 63 5.93 5.50 4.57
N GLU A 64 7.15 5.35 4.05
CA GLU A 64 7.92 6.48 3.55
C GLU A 64 7.18 7.22 2.42
N LYS A 65 6.64 6.48 1.44
CA LYS A 65 5.82 7.07 0.37
C LYS A 65 4.60 7.79 0.93
N LEU A 66 3.90 7.17 1.87
CA LEU A 66 2.70 7.76 2.47
C LEU A 66 2.99 9.10 3.15
N LEU A 67 4.08 9.16 3.93
CA LEU A 67 4.49 10.38 4.65
C LEU A 67 4.96 11.51 3.72
N GLN A 68 5.37 11.21 2.48
CA GLN A 68 5.65 12.22 1.46
C GLN A 68 4.38 12.81 0.86
N LEU A 69 3.26 12.07 0.88
CA LEU A 69 2.02 12.46 0.21
C LEU A 69 1.03 13.18 1.11
N THR A 70 0.95 12.79 2.38
CA THR A 70 -0.02 13.37 3.30
C THR A 70 0.39 13.24 4.76
N ASN A 71 -0.15 14.11 5.61
CA ASN A 71 -0.29 13.80 7.02
C ASN A 71 -1.24 12.60 7.17
N PRO A 72 -0.83 11.50 7.83
CA PRO A 72 -1.68 10.33 8.01
C PRO A 72 -2.97 10.60 8.80
N LEU A 73 -2.97 11.63 9.65
CA LEU A 73 -4.17 12.07 10.38
C LEU A 73 -5.27 12.66 9.48
N ASP A 74 -4.97 12.93 8.20
CA ASP A 74 -5.95 13.41 7.22
C ASP A 74 -6.63 12.25 6.46
N ILE A 75 -6.13 11.03 6.61
CA ILE A 75 -6.68 9.85 5.92
C ILE A 75 -8.06 9.56 6.49
N SER A 76 -9.05 9.52 5.61
CA SER A 76 -10.45 9.29 5.98
C SER A 76 -10.83 7.82 5.89
N TYR A 77 -10.33 7.12 4.87
CA TYR A 77 -10.65 5.72 4.61
C TYR A 77 -9.44 4.90 4.24
N ILE A 78 -9.46 3.65 4.66
CA ILE A 78 -8.58 2.58 4.20
C ILE A 78 -9.51 1.50 3.63
N VAL A 79 -9.54 1.37 2.31
CA VAL A 79 -10.34 0.37 1.62
C VAL A 79 -9.51 -0.90 1.49
N CYS A 80 -9.92 -1.99 2.12
CA CYS A 80 -9.28 -3.29 1.95
C CYS A 80 -10.11 -4.12 0.98
N THR A 81 -9.58 -4.30 -0.24
CA THR A 81 -10.31 -5.02 -1.31
C THR A 81 -10.44 -6.51 -1.03
N HIS A 82 -9.48 -7.07 -0.28
CA HIS A 82 -9.46 -8.44 0.22
C HIS A 82 -8.50 -8.56 1.42
N THR A 83 -8.43 -9.73 2.05
CA THR A 83 -7.85 -9.89 3.40
C THR A 83 -6.52 -10.63 3.45
N GLU A 84 -6.04 -11.11 2.32
CA GLU A 84 -4.81 -11.87 2.21
C GLU A 84 -3.62 -11.00 2.70
N PRO A 85 -2.61 -11.59 3.38
CA PRO A 85 -1.56 -10.84 4.06
C PRO A 85 -0.73 -9.93 3.14
N ASP A 86 -0.79 -10.17 1.84
CA ASP A 86 -0.14 -9.36 0.83
C ASP A 86 -0.80 -8.01 0.54
N HIS A 87 -2.06 -7.85 0.93
CA HIS A 87 -2.84 -6.62 0.83
C HIS A 87 -3.26 -6.07 2.20
N SER A 88 -3.42 -6.92 3.22
CA SER A 88 -3.83 -6.51 4.57
C SER A 88 -2.68 -6.45 5.58
N GLY A 89 -1.50 -6.96 5.23
CA GLY A 89 -0.42 -7.21 6.19
C GLY A 89 0.10 -5.97 6.93
N SER A 90 -0.01 -4.78 6.34
CA SER A 90 0.43 -3.53 6.97
C SER A 90 -0.72 -2.73 7.62
N LEU A 91 -1.95 -3.25 7.59
CA LEU A 91 -3.13 -2.53 8.08
C LEU A 91 -3.01 -2.09 9.54
N LYS A 92 -2.45 -2.96 10.40
CA LYS A 92 -2.25 -2.62 11.82
C LYS A 92 -1.38 -1.37 11.99
N HIS A 93 -0.21 -1.33 11.34
CA HIS A 93 0.70 -0.19 11.41
C HIS A 93 0.04 1.08 10.85
N LEU A 94 -0.78 0.94 9.81
CA LEU A 94 -1.50 2.04 9.21
C LEU A 94 -2.56 2.62 10.15
N LEU A 95 -3.30 1.78 10.88
CA LEU A 95 -4.29 2.21 11.88
C LEU A 95 -3.65 2.83 13.13
N GLU A 96 -2.44 2.41 13.50
CA GLU A 96 -1.67 3.08 14.54
C GLU A 96 -1.27 4.52 14.10
N LEU A 97 -1.02 4.71 12.81
CA LEU A 97 -0.62 5.99 12.22
C LEU A 97 -1.81 6.91 11.87
N ALA A 98 -2.94 6.32 11.50
CA ALA A 98 -4.18 6.99 11.09
C ALA A 98 -5.39 6.44 11.88
N PRO A 99 -5.43 6.62 13.22
CA PRO A 99 -6.42 5.98 14.09
C PRO A 99 -7.87 6.42 13.84
N GLN A 100 -8.08 7.56 13.19
CA GLN A 100 -9.41 8.07 12.82
C GLN A 100 -9.95 7.50 11.50
N ALA A 101 -9.11 6.83 10.71
CA ALA A 101 -9.50 6.30 9.42
C ALA A 101 -10.52 5.16 9.58
N ILE A 102 -11.55 5.15 8.73
CA ILE A 102 -12.53 4.07 8.67
C ILE A 102 -11.98 2.98 7.73
N VAL A 103 -11.95 1.74 8.21
CA VAL A 103 -11.68 0.57 7.36
C VAL A 103 -12.97 0.18 6.66
N ALA A 104 -12.93 0.11 5.33
CA ALA A 104 -14.08 -0.20 4.46
C ALA A 104 -13.81 -1.42 3.58
#